data_AF-A0AAD8EVP7-F1
#
_entry.id   AF-A0AAD8EVP7-F1
#
_cell.length_a   1.000
_cell.length_b   1.000
_cell.length_c   1.000
_cell.angle_alpha   90.00
_cell.angle_beta   90.00
_cell.angle_gamma   90.00
#
_symmetry.space_group_name_H-M   'P 1'
#
loop_
_entity.id
_entity.type
_entity.pdbx_description
1 polymer ?
#
loop_
_entity_poly.entity_id
_entity_poly.type
_entity_poly.pdbx_seq_one_letter_code
_entity_poly.pdbx_strand_id
1 'polypeptide(L)'
;TLSEIGYSNSQEPESSTINTLARFTFDTSATHQDVVVSNGKMTITCSTFDHRIAIATVGFSKGVHYWELTFDRYDNDTDPSVGVCRFDVDRSSMLG
;
A
#
# COMPACT_ATOMS: atom_id res chain seq x y z
N THR A 1 -40.73 24.29 31.48
CA THR A 1 -39.84 24.75 30.39
C THR A 1 -38.57 23.95 30.49
N LEU A 2 -38.47 22.84 29.74
CA LEU A 2 -37.32 21.94 29.79
C LEU A 2 -36.24 22.46 28.84
N SER A 3 -35.03 22.58 29.36
CA SER A 3 -33.83 23.09 28.70
C SER A 3 -33.40 22.19 27.54
N GLU A 4 -33.26 22.77 26.35
CA GLU A 4 -32.61 22.16 25.18
C GLU A 4 -31.14 21.87 25.51
N ILE A 5 -30.79 20.58 25.56
CA ILE A 5 -29.41 20.12 25.63
C ILE A 5 -28.84 20.25 24.23
N GLY A 6 -27.96 21.24 24.04
CA GLY A 6 -27.21 21.41 22.80
C GLY A 6 -26.23 20.25 22.62
N TYR A 7 -26.53 19.35 21.69
CA TYR A 7 -25.55 18.39 21.19
C TYR A 7 -24.52 19.19 20.37
N SER A 8 -23.27 19.17 20.81
CA SER A 8 -22.15 19.63 20.00
C SER A 8 -22.08 18.73 18.76
N ASN A 9 -22.40 19.29 17.60
CA ASN A 9 -22.08 18.66 16.33
C ASN A 9 -20.57 18.42 16.30
N SER A 10 -20.15 17.17 16.41
CA SER A 10 -18.81 16.76 16.04
C SER A 10 -18.68 17.06 14.55
N GLN A 11 -18.02 18.16 14.21
CA GLN A 11 -17.68 18.43 12.82
C GLN A 11 -16.80 17.29 12.35
N GLU A 12 -17.36 16.43 11.50
CA GLU A 12 -16.59 15.60 10.59
C GLU A 12 -15.56 16.50 9.89
N PRO A 13 -14.28 16.11 9.81
CA PRO A 13 -13.27 16.94 9.18
C PRO A 13 -13.72 17.26 7.75
N GLU A 14 -13.83 18.55 7.43
CA GLU A 14 -14.28 18.99 6.11
C GLU A 14 -13.39 18.37 5.02
N SER A 15 -14.05 17.71 4.07
CA SER A 15 -13.50 16.91 2.96
C SER A 15 -12.68 17.73 1.93
N SER A 16 -12.15 18.90 2.29
CA SER A 16 -11.53 19.87 1.37
C SER A 16 -9.99 19.93 1.44
N THR A 17 -9.34 19.14 2.31
CA THR A 17 -7.87 18.97 2.32
C THR A 17 -7.42 17.52 2.25
N ILE A 18 -8.24 16.62 1.70
CA ILE A 18 -7.74 15.33 1.25
C ILE A 18 -6.97 15.62 -0.04
N ASN A 19 -5.67 15.86 0.10
CA ASN A 19 -4.71 15.75 -1.00
C ASN A 19 -5.16 14.56 -1.85
N THR A 20 -5.45 14.81 -3.13
CA THR A 20 -5.85 13.85 -4.15
C THR A 20 -5.40 12.45 -3.74
N LEU A 21 -6.34 11.58 -3.31
CA LEU A 21 -6.05 10.25 -2.76
C LEU A 21 -4.88 9.63 -3.53
N ALA A 22 -3.74 9.45 -2.86
CA ALA A 22 -2.52 8.96 -3.48
C ALA A 22 -2.76 7.53 -3.97
N ARG A 23 -3.26 7.41 -5.20
CA ARG A 23 -3.61 6.14 -5.82
C ARG A 23 -2.42 5.70 -6.66
N PHE A 24 -1.90 4.54 -6.31
CA PHE A 24 -0.83 3.88 -7.03
C PHE A 24 -1.20 2.41 -7.26
N THR A 25 -0.49 1.79 -8.18
CA THR A 25 -0.61 0.38 -8.55
C THR A 25 0.78 -0.23 -8.57
N PHE A 26 0.91 -1.53 -8.80
CA PHE A 26 2.22 -2.16 -8.98
C PHE A 26 2.81 -1.82 -10.36
N ASP A 27 4.07 -1.40 -10.39
CA ASP A 27 4.83 -1.14 -11.60
C ASP A 27 5.45 -2.44 -12.13
N THR A 28 4.87 -2.97 -13.20
CA THR A 28 5.33 -4.19 -13.87
C THR A 28 6.73 -4.08 -14.48
N SER A 29 7.20 -2.86 -14.77
CA SER A 29 8.54 -2.64 -15.34
C SER A 29 9.63 -2.59 -14.27
N ALA A 30 9.26 -2.17 -13.05
CA ALA A 30 10.18 -2.06 -11.92
C ALA A 30 10.05 -3.22 -10.92
N THR A 31 9.12 -4.14 -11.14
CA THR A 31 8.89 -5.35 -10.32
C THR A 31 9.71 -6.52 -10.87
N HIS A 32 10.18 -7.42 -9.99
CA HIS A 32 10.92 -8.60 -10.42
C HIS A 32 10.10 -9.50 -11.36
N GLN A 33 10.73 -10.08 -12.39
CA GLN A 33 10.06 -10.86 -13.44
C GLN A 33 9.30 -12.10 -12.93
N ASP A 34 9.75 -12.68 -11.82
CA ASP A 34 9.10 -13.84 -11.18
C ASP A 34 7.80 -13.49 -10.43
N VAL A 35 7.50 -12.20 -10.26
CA VAL A 35 6.27 -11.74 -9.61
C VAL A 35 5.19 -11.56 -10.66
N VAL A 36 4.06 -12.25 -10.48
CA VAL A 36 2.89 -12.11 -11.34
C VAL A 36 2.02 -10.97 -10.83
N VAL A 37 1.82 -9.97 -11.68
CA VAL A 37 0.95 -8.82 -11.41
C VAL A 37 -0.39 -9.03 -12.13
N SER A 38 -1.50 -8.88 -11.42
CA SER A 38 -2.85 -9.12 -11.95
C SER A 38 -3.87 -8.11 -11.41
N ASN A 39 -5.16 -8.30 -11.72
CA ASN A 39 -6.28 -7.50 -11.21
C ASN A 39 -6.07 -5.98 -11.39
N GLY A 40 -5.82 -5.53 -12.62
CA GLY A 40 -5.56 -4.11 -12.88
C GLY A 40 -4.31 -3.55 -12.19
N LYS A 41 -3.31 -4.42 -11.93
CA LYS A 41 -2.07 -4.11 -11.19
C LYS A 41 -2.29 -3.81 -9.71
N MET A 42 -3.30 -4.42 -9.10
CA MET A 42 -3.61 -4.30 -7.67
C MET A 42 -3.37 -5.58 -6.86
N THR A 43 -3.04 -6.69 -7.52
CA THR A 43 -2.77 -7.97 -6.88
C THR A 43 -1.44 -8.52 -7.37
N ILE A 44 -0.62 -9.03 -6.45
CA ILE A 44 0.64 -9.72 -6.74
C ILE A 44 0.64 -11.14 -6.19
N THR A 45 1.31 -12.04 -6.89
CA THR A 45 1.61 -13.38 -6.41
C THR A 45 3.01 -13.75 -6.86
N CYS A 46 3.73 -14.48 -6.02
CA CYS A 46 5.03 -15.04 -6.37
C CYS A 46 5.04 -16.50 -5.90
N SER A 47 5.49 -17.40 -6.77
CA SER A 47 5.53 -18.84 -6.50
C SER A 47 6.97 -19.37 -6.39
N THR A 48 7.96 -18.48 -6.29
CA THR A 48 9.35 -18.86 -6.05
C THR A 48 9.62 -19.00 -4.56
N PHE A 49 10.61 -19.82 -4.20
CA PHE A 49 11.08 -19.92 -2.81
C PHE A 49 11.95 -18.74 -2.38
N ASP A 50 12.60 -18.08 -3.34
CA ASP A 50 13.38 -16.88 -3.04
C ASP A 50 12.47 -15.67 -2.84
N HIS A 51 12.91 -14.73 -1.98
CA HIS A 51 12.24 -13.45 -1.80
C HIS A 51 12.35 -12.58 -3.06
N ARG A 52 11.23 -11.94 -3.43
CA ARG A 52 11.11 -11.07 -4.60
C ARG A 52 10.39 -9.79 -4.23
N ILE A 53 10.80 -8.67 -4.83
CA ILE A 53 10.19 -7.35 -4.58
C ILE A 53 9.27 -6.94 -5.73
N ALA A 54 8.08 -6.43 -5.35
CA ALA A 54 7.20 -5.65 -6.21
C ALA A 54 7.28 -4.17 -5.82
N ILE A 55 7.26 -3.28 -6.82
CA ILE A 55 7.43 -1.83 -6.63
C ILE A 55 6.14 -1.11 -7.04
N ALA A 56 5.75 -0.08 -6.29
CA ALA A 56 4.63 0.79 -6.63
C ALA A 56 4.99 1.79 -7.73
N THR A 57 4.00 2.25 -8.51
CA THR A 57 4.18 3.23 -9.59
C THR A 57 4.49 4.64 -9.13
N VAL A 58 4.30 4.96 -7.84
CA VAL A 58 4.46 6.30 -7.29
C VAL A 58 5.40 6.27 -6.09
N GLY A 59 6.38 7.17 -6.10
CA GLY A 59 7.24 7.47 -4.95
C GLY A 59 6.81 8.74 -4.24
N PHE A 60 6.98 8.79 -2.92
CA PHE A 60 6.65 9.95 -2.09
C PHE A 60 7.92 10.64 -1.60
N SER A 61 7.90 11.97 -1.56
CA SER A 61 9.02 12.77 -1.03
C SER A 61 8.63 13.69 0.13
N LYS A 62 7.33 13.92 0.35
CA LYS A 62 6.76 14.79 1.40
C LYS A 62 5.35 14.33 1.77
N GLY A 63 4.87 14.74 2.94
CA GLY A 63 3.50 14.46 3.42
C GLY A 63 3.39 13.16 4.21
N VAL A 64 2.16 12.84 4.63
CA VAL A 64 1.80 11.59 5.32
C VAL A 64 0.87 10.81 4.40
N HIS A 65 1.22 9.56 4.12
CA HIS A 65 0.49 8.70 3.19
C HIS A 65 0.13 7.40 3.89
N TYR A 66 -1.08 6.92 3.62
CA TYR A 66 -1.60 5.68 4.17
C TYR A 66 -1.97 4.73 3.04
N TRP A 67 -1.67 3.45 3.23
CA TRP A 67 -2.06 2.38 2.33
C TRP A 67 -2.35 1.13 3.13
N GLU A 68 -3.19 0.27 2.56
CA GLU A 68 -3.55 -1.02 3.12
C GLU A 68 -3.22 -2.10 2.11
N LEU A 69 -2.91 -3.29 2.62
CA LEU A 69 -2.68 -4.50 1.82
C LEU A 69 -3.49 -5.62 2.45
N THR A 70 -4.14 -6.40 1.60
CA THR A 70 -4.85 -7.62 2.00
C THR A 70 -4.01 -8.82 1.58
N PHE A 71 -3.81 -9.75 2.50
CA PHE A 71 -3.20 -11.04 2.19
C PHE A 71 -4.28 -12.01 1.72
N ASP A 72 -4.44 -12.14 0.41
CA ASP A 72 -5.43 -13.04 -0.19
C ASP A 72 -5.13 -14.52 0.09
N ARG A 73 -3.84 -14.86 0.20
CA ARG A 73 -3.35 -16.22 0.50
C ARG A 73 -2.02 -16.15 1.26
N TYR A 74 -1.90 -16.95 2.30
CA TYR A 74 -0.70 -17.06 3.13
C TYR A 74 -0.45 -18.54 3.45
N ASP A 75 0.55 -19.12 2.78
CA ASP A 75 0.87 -20.54 2.88
C ASP A 75 2.33 -20.74 3.30
N ASN A 76 2.65 -21.96 3.75
CA ASN A 76 4.01 -22.51 3.87
C ASN A 76 5.00 -21.70 4.74
N ASP A 77 4.51 -21.04 5.80
CA ASP A 77 5.34 -20.34 6.78
C ASP A 77 6.34 -19.37 6.11
N THR A 78 5.83 -18.66 5.09
CA THR A 78 6.59 -17.64 4.38
C THR A 78 6.61 -16.36 5.19
N ASP A 79 7.71 -15.61 5.17
CA ASP A 79 7.86 -14.33 5.89
C ASP A 79 7.71 -13.14 4.91
N PRO A 80 6.49 -12.71 4.54
CA PRO A 80 6.31 -11.57 3.66
C PRO A 80 6.69 -10.26 4.36
N SER A 81 7.54 -9.48 3.71
CA SER A 81 7.91 -8.12 4.13
C SER A 81 7.15 -7.06 3.33
N VAL A 82 6.59 -6.08 4.03
CA VAL A 82 5.88 -4.94 3.43
C VAL A 82 6.45 -3.64 4.00
N GLY A 83 6.71 -2.66 3.15
CA GLY A 83 7.23 -1.37 3.62
C GLY A 83 7.51 -0.37 2.50
N VAL A 84 8.34 0.61 2.85
CA VAL A 84 8.84 1.65 1.94
C VAL A 84 10.30 1.41 1.64
N CYS A 85 10.69 1.62 0.38
CA CYS A 85 12.06 1.50 -0.07
C CYS A 85 12.44 2.67 -0.98
N ARG A 86 13.74 2.83 -1.21
CA ARG A 86 14.22 3.69 -2.29
C ARG A 86 14.04 2.98 -3.63
N PHE A 87 13.97 3.77 -4.71
CA PHE A 87 13.82 3.23 -6.06
C PHE A 87 14.98 2.32 -6.51
N ASP A 88 16.16 2.50 -5.92
CA ASP A 88 17.39 1.74 -6.18
C ASP A 88 17.55 0.49 -5.29
N VAL A 89 16.49 0.02 -4.63
CA VAL A 89 16.51 -1.20 -3.81
C VAL A 89 16.92 -2.45 -4.62
N ASP A 90 17.63 -3.38 -3.99
CA ASP A 90 17.88 -4.71 -4.55
C ASP A 90 16.56 -5.50 -4.59
N ARG A 91 16.10 -5.82 -5.80
CA ARG A 91 14.82 -6.50 -6.04
C ARG A 91 14.90 -8.02 -5.91
N SER A 92 16.10 -8.55 -5.70
CA SER A 92 16.39 -9.98 -5.60
C SER A 92 16.47 -10.49 -4.16
N SER A 93 16.39 -9.59 -3.17
CA SER A 93 16.43 -9.91 -1.76
C SER A 93 15.13 -9.54 -1.03
N MET A 94 15.00 -10.00 0.21
CA MET A 94 13.95 -9.53 1.11
C MET A 94 14.09 -8.03 1.37
N LEU A 95 12.95 -7.35 1.60
CA LEU A 95 12.93 -5.94 1.99
C LEU A 95 13.38 -5.81 3.45
N GLY A 96 14.44 -5.04 3.71
CA GLY A 96 15.03 -4.82 5.03
C GLY A 96 15.87 -3.56 5.11
#